data_AF-A0A357D8Q1-F1
#
_entry.id   AF-A0A357D8Q1-F1
#
_cell.length_a   1.000
_cell.length_b   1.000
_cell.length_c   1.000
_cell.angle_alpha   90.00
_cell.angle_beta   90.00
_cell.angle_gamma   90.00
#
_symmetry.space_group_name_H-M   'P 1'
#
loop_
_entity.id
_entity.type
_entity.pdbx_description
1 polymer ?
#
loop_
_entity_poly.entity_id
_entity_poly.type
_entity_poly.pdbx_seq_one_letter_code
_entity_poly.pdbx_strand_id
1 'polypeptide(L)'
;RRCDNFFNAHLKATNIKTFACLLQPDGFNPLIIKGTKYLLTDQAAKELALRQVAAADRARLEQLLGKPFSPGAIANLITAEGIKLSTPLPDFLGLLIEKAHTWTEADFGEGYWIDHWTYLLDLIQTYLALYPEALTQLLSTDQTYTFYDSG
;
A
#
# COMPACT_ATOMS: atom_id res chain seq x y z
N ARG A 1 -2.75 8.12 -14.60
CA ARG A 1 -3.65 8.29 -13.43
C ARG A 1 -5.06 8.76 -13.79
N ARG A 2 -5.24 9.93 -14.45
CA ARG A 2 -6.58 10.44 -14.83
C ARG A 2 -7.42 9.55 -15.76
N CYS A 3 -6.81 8.57 -16.43
CA CYS A 3 -7.50 7.64 -17.32
C CYS A 3 -7.31 6.17 -16.91
N ASP A 4 -6.87 5.89 -15.68
CA ASP A 4 -6.44 4.53 -15.32
C ASP A 4 -7.57 3.50 -15.42
N ASN A 5 -8.82 3.91 -15.25
CA ASN A 5 -10.00 3.05 -15.46
C ASN A 5 -10.22 2.65 -16.92
N PHE A 6 -9.72 3.42 -17.88
CA PHE A 6 -9.76 3.07 -19.31
C PHE A 6 -8.71 2.02 -19.68
N PHE A 7 -7.62 1.89 -18.91
CA PHE A 7 -6.49 1.01 -19.23
C PHE A 7 -6.34 -0.19 -18.29
N ASN A 8 -6.93 -0.13 -17.08
CA ASN A 8 -6.82 -1.16 -16.06
C ASN A 8 -8.20 -1.43 -15.43
N ALA A 9 -8.99 -2.29 -16.07
CA ALA A 9 -10.33 -2.69 -15.59
C ALA A 9 -10.35 -3.28 -14.16
N HIS A 10 -9.18 -3.68 -13.63
CA HIS A 10 -9.02 -4.20 -12.27
C HIS A 10 -9.00 -3.12 -11.18
N LEU A 11 -8.76 -1.84 -11.52
CA LEU A 11 -8.67 -0.75 -10.54
C LEU A 11 -10.04 -0.19 -10.10
N LYS A 12 -11.11 -0.47 -10.88
CA LYS A 12 -12.53 -0.11 -10.65
C LYS A 12 -12.75 1.04 -9.65
N ALA A 13 -13.33 0.74 -8.50
CA ALA A 13 -13.62 1.69 -7.43
C ALA A 13 -12.48 1.78 -6.40
N THR A 14 -11.45 0.93 -6.49
CA THR A 14 -10.37 0.84 -5.50
C THR A 14 -9.63 2.16 -5.37
N ASN A 15 -9.29 2.80 -6.49
CA ASN A 15 -8.64 4.12 -6.46
C ASN A 15 -9.54 5.18 -5.82
N ILE A 16 -10.81 5.24 -6.21
CA ILE A 16 -11.80 6.19 -5.65
C ILE A 16 -11.85 6.03 -4.13
N LYS A 17 -11.95 4.80 -3.67
CA LYS A 17 -12.04 4.47 -2.24
C LYS A 17 -10.77 4.79 -1.48
N THR A 18 -9.60 4.47 -2.04
CA THR A 18 -8.31 4.84 -1.42
C THR A 18 -8.21 6.35 -1.23
N PHE A 19 -8.54 7.15 -2.25
CA PHE A 19 -8.47 8.61 -2.13
C PHE A 19 -9.55 9.18 -1.21
N ALA A 20 -10.77 8.64 -1.24
CA ALA A 20 -11.85 9.07 -0.35
C ALA A 20 -11.54 8.76 1.12
N CYS A 21 -10.98 7.58 1.42
CA CYS A 21 -10.59 7.20 2.79
C CYS A 21 -9.42 8.01 3.35
N LEU A 22 -8.69 8.74 2.50
CA LEU A 22 -7.62 9.65 2.90
C LEU A 22 -8.11 11.07 3.20
N LEU A 23 -9.40 11.36 2.96
CA LEU A 23 -9.98 12.63 3.36
C LEU A 23 -10.16 12.68 4.89
N GLN A 24 -9.84 13.83 5.46
CA GLN A 24 -10.21 14.20 6.82
C GLN A 24 -11.65 14.74 6.85
N PRO A 25 -12.33 14.73 8.02
CA PRO A 25 -13.70 15.22 8.13
C PRO A 25 -13.89 16.70 7.78
N ASP A 26 -12.81 17.50 7.84
CA ASP A 26 -12.79 18.91 7.44
C ASP A 26 -12.50 19.12 5.94
N GLY A 27 -12.34 18.02 5.18
CA GLY A 27 -12.10 18.04 3.74
C GLY A 27 -10.62 18.12 3.34
N PHE A 28 -9.69 18.15 4.29
CA PHE A 28 -8.26 18.09 3.99
C PHE A 28 -7.77 16.66 3.72
N ASN A 29 -6.56 16.51 3.20
CA ASN A 29 -5.96 15.22 2.81
C ASN A 29 -4.45 15.26 3.15
N PRO A 30 -3.85 14.15 3.63
CA PRO A 30 -2.41 14.05 3.77
C PRO A 30 -1.70 14.10 2.40
N LEU A 31 -0.97 15.18 2.17
CA LEU A 31 -0.36 15.58 0.89
C LEU A 31 0.53 14.50 0.22
N ILE A 32 0.99 13.49 0.97
CA ILE A 32 1.85 12.43 0.47
C ILE A 32 1.30 11.07 0.92
N ILE A 33 0.75 10.29 0.00
CA ILE A 33 0.61 8.84 0.19
C ILE A 33 2.03 8.25 0.13
N LYS A 34 2.56 7.85 1.28
CA LYS A 34 3.81 7.09 1.32
C LYS A 34 3.53 5.64 0.93
N GLY A 35 4.56 4.97 0.40
CA GLY A 35 4.43 3.56 0.03
C GLY A 35 3.99 2.68 1.21
N THR A 36 3.34 1.57 0.89
CA THR A 36 2.92 0.57 1.88
C THR A 36 4.10 0.07 2.71
N LYS A 37 3.89 -0.01 4.03
CA LYS A 37 4.83 -0.58 4.98
C LYS A 37 4.37 -1.95 5.44
N TYR A 38 5.36 -2.79 5.70
CA TYR A 38 5.22 -4.16 6.15
C TYR A 38 6.01 -4.35 7.43
N LEU A 39 5.44 -5.05 8.40
CA LEU A 39 6.13 -5.44 9.62
C LEU A 39 5.77 -6.89 9.96
N LEU A 40 6.80 -7.73 10.13
CA LEU A 40 6.60 -9.05 10.71
C LEU A 40 6.52 -8.90 12.22
N THR A 41 5.36 -9.18 12.79
CA THR A 41 5.14 -9.19 14.24
C THR A 41 5.22 -10.61 14.82
N ASP A 42 4.85 -11.61 14.02
CA ASP A 42 4.93 -13.02 14.40
C ASP A 42 6.37 -13.55 14.34
N GLN A 43 6.81 -14.16 15.44
CA GLN A 43 8.14 -14.74 15.56
C GLN A 43 8.30 -15.97 14.66
N ALA A 44 7.25 -16.78 14.48
CA ALA A 44 7.31 -17.94 13.60
C ALA A 44 7.51 -17.52 12.13
N ALA A 45 6.82 -16.48 11.69
CA ALA A 45 7.03 -15.87 10.37
C ALA A 45 8.45 -15.32 10.17
N LYS A 46 9.02 -14.66 11.20
CA LYS A 46 10.43 -14.21 11.14
C LYS A 46 11.40 -15.37 11.00
N GLU A 47 11.24 -16.41 11.80
CA GLU A 47 12.08 -17.60 11.71
C GLU A 47 11.99 -18.27 10.34
N LEU A 48 10.78 -18.35 9.78
CA LEU A 48 10.55 -18.89 8.45
C LEU A 48 11.32 -18.09 7.38
N ALA A 49 11.31 -16.76 7.46
CA ALA A 49 12.09 -15.92 6.56
C ALA A 49 13.60 -16.10 6.75
N LEU A 50 14.09 -16.18 7.99
CA LEU A 50 15.51 -16.39 8.31
C LEU A 50 16.05 -17.76 7.86
N ARG A 51 15.18 -18.76 7.71
CA ARG A 51 15.56 -20.08 7.16
C ARG A 51 15.83 -20.03 5.65
N GLN A 52 15.39 -18.97 4.96
CA GLN A 52 15.60 -18.81 3.52
C GLN A 52 16.96 -18.19 3.17
N VAL A 53 17.78 -17.84 4.16
CA VAL A 53 19.13 -17.29 3.95
C VAL A 53 20.18 -18.13 4.69
N ALA A 54 21.43 -18.01 4.24
CA ALA A 54 22.57 -18.61 4.91
C ALA A 54 22.75 -18.06 6.34
N ALA A 55 23.31 -18.87 7.25
CA ALA A 55 23.51 -18.49 8.64
C ALA A 55 24.29 -17.17 8.82
N ALA A 56 25.24 -16.90 7.91
CA ALA A 56 26.04 -15.68 7.91
C ALA A 56 25.23 -14.40 7.62
N ASP A 57 24.09 -14.51 6.95
CA ASP A 57 23.24 -13.39 6.52
C ASP A 57 21.99 -13.21 7.39
N ARG A 58 21.71 -14.16 8.30
CA ARG A 58 20.54 -14.13 9.18
C ARG A 58 20.49 -12.88 10.03
N ALA A 59 21.59 -12.49 10.66
CA ALA A 59 21.64 -11.31 11.53
C ALA A 59 21.28 -10.02 10.77
N ARG A 60 21.69 -9.91 9.50
CA ARG A 60 21.42 -8.75 8.63
C ARG A 60 19.95 -8.69 8.25
N LEU A 61 19.39 -9.83 7.84
CA LEU A 61 17.97 -9.94 7.51
C LEU A 61 17.10 -9.69 8.75
N GLU A 62 17.48 -10.22 9.91
CA GLU A 62 16.78 -10.03 11.18
C GLU A 62 16.70 -8.56 11.59
N GLN A 63 17.80 -7.81 11.42
CA GLN A 63 17.83 -6.38 11.69
C GLN A 63 16.81 -5.60 10.82
N LEU A 64 16.65 -5.98 9.55
CA LEU A 64 15.71 -5.33 8.64
C LEU A 64 14.26 -5.71 8.95
N LEU A 65 14.00 -7.00 9.20
CA LEU A 65 12.67 -7.51 9.54
C LEU A 65 12.21 -7.09 10.94
N GLY A 66 13.12 -6.58 11.78
CA GLY A 66 12.82 -5.99 13.08
C GLY A 66 12.20 -4.59 13.02
N LYS A 67 12.13 -3.97 11.84
CA LYS A 67 11.57 -2.62 11.63
C LYS A 67 10.58 -2.62 10.45
N PRO A 68 9.71 -1.60 10.34
CA PRO A 68 8.86 -1.43 9.17
C PRO A 68 9.70 -1.36 7.88
N PHE A 69 9.37 -2.19 6.89
CA PHE A 69 10.10 -2.30 5.63
C PHE A 69 9.17 -2.15 4.41
N SER A 70 9.77 -1.97 3.23
CA SER A 70 9.09 -2.14 1.94
C SER A 70 9.69 -3.34 1.19
N PRO A 71 8.95 -4.02 0.29
CA PRO A 71 9.47 -5.14 -0.47
C PRO A 71 10.70 -4.75 -1.31
N GLY A 72 10.69 -3.52 -1.85
CA GLY A 72 11.83 -2.97 -2.59
C GLY A 72 13.08 -2.79 -1.73
N ALA A 73 12.94 -2.37 -0.46
CA ALA A 73 14.08 -2.26 0.45
C ALA A 73 14.74 -3.62 0.73
N ILE A 74 13.93 -4.66 0.93
CA ILE A 74 14.40 -6.04 1.09
C ILE A 74 15.09 -6.54 -0.18
N ALA A 75 14.46 -6.34 -1.35
CA ALA A 75 15.00 -6.78 -2.65
C ALA A 75 16.35 -6.11 -2.96
N ASN A 76 16.45 -4.81 -2.70
CA ASN A 76 17.69 -4.05 -2.89
C ASN A 76 18.81 -4.57 -1.99
N LEU A 77 18.51 -4.84 -0.72
CA LEU A 77 19.51 -5.38 0.22
C LEU A 77 20.01 -6.76 -0.24
N ILE A 78 19.10 -7.66 -0.59
CA ILE A 78 19.45 -9.01 -1.06
C ILE A 78 20.35 -8.94 -2.30
N THR A 79 20.03 -8.03 -3.22
CA THR A 79 20.80 -7.85 -4.47
C THR A 79 22.14 -7.17 -4.22
N ALA A 80 22.17 -6.08 -3.45
CA ALA A 80 23.37 -5.29 -3.21
C ALA A 80 24.41 -6.04 -2.37
N GLU A 81 23.95 -6.85 -1.40
CA GLU A 81 24.82 -7.64 -0.53
C GLU A 81 25.09 -9.05 -1.07
N GLY A 82 24.45 -9.44 -2.20
CA GLY A 82 24.63 -10.75 -2.80
C GLY A 82 24.14 -11.91 -1.93
N ILE A 83 23.11 -11.66 -1.09
CA ILE A 83 22.54 -12.68 -0.20
C ILE A 83 21.90 -13.77 -1.06
N LYS A 84 22.32 -15.01 -0.82
CA LYS A 84 21.75 -16.17 -1.51
C LYS A 84 20.49 -16.63 -0.79
N LEU A 85 19.38 -16.59 -1.52
CA LEU A 85 18.11 -17.13 -1.08
C LEU A 85 17.97 -18.61 -1.44
N SER A 86 17.34 -19.39 -0.57
CA SER A 86 16.93 -20.78 -0.85
C SER A 86 15.76 -20.88 -1.84
N THR A 87 14.98 -19.80 -1.98
CA THR A 87 13.85 -19.68 -2.91
C THR A 87 14.06 -18.50 -3.85
N PRO A 88 13.39 -18.47 -5.02
CA PRO A 88 13.37 -17.27 -5.86
C PRO A 88 12.98 -16.01 -5.07
N LEU A 89 13.58 -14.88 -5.42
CA LEU A 89 13.30 -13.58 -4.77
C LEU A 89 11.80 -13.22 -4.76
N PRO A 90 11.03 -13.41 -5.85
CA PRO A 90 9.58 -13.13 -5.82
C PRO A 90 8.83 -13.95 -4.77
N ASP A 91 9.16 -15.24 -4.63
CA ASP A 91 8.51 -16.14 -3.67
C ASP A 91 8.86 -15.76 -2.23
N PHE A 92 10.11 -15.37 -2.01
CA PHE A 92 10.56 -14.84 -0.71
C PHE A 92 9.82 -13.56 -0.34
N LEU A 93 9.71 -12.60 -1.26
CA LEU A 93 8.96 -11.37 -1.02
C LEU A 93 7.47 -11.64 -0.79
N GLY A 94 6.88 -12.57 -1.56
CA GLY A 94 5.50 -13.01 -1.38
C GLY A 94 5.25 -13.55 0.02
N LEU A 95 6.17 -14.38 0.53
CA LEU A 95 6.11 -14.89 1.90
C LEU A 95 6.11 -13.75 2.94
N LEU A 96 7.00 -12.76 2.79
CA LEU A 96 7.07 -11.63 3.72
C LEU A 96 5.78 -10.82 3.69
N ILE A 97 5.23 -10.56 2.51
CA ILE A 97 4.00 -9.78 2.31
C ILE A 97 2.80 -10.51 2.94
N GLU A 98 2.69 -11.83 2.72
CA GLU A 98 1.57 -12.63 3.24
C GLU A 98 1.55 -12.65 4.78
N LYS A 99 2.72 -12.69 5.42
CA LYS A 99 2.84 -12.81 6.87
C LYS A 99 2.98 -11.48 7.62
N ALA A 100 3.14 -10.38 6.90
CA ALA A 100 3.35 -9.07 7.52
C ALA A 100 2.03 -8.35 7.85
N HIS A 101 2.03 -7.70 9.01
CA HIS A 101 1.09 -6.62 9.27
C HIS A 101 1.39 -5.47 8.30
N THR A 102 0.36 -4.97 7.62
CA THR A 102 0.50 -4.03 6.51
C THR A 102 -0.32 -2.78 6.76
N TRP A 103 0.28 -1.61 6.56
CA TRP A 103 -0.43 -0.32 6.61
C TRP A 103 0.12 0.61 5.53
N THR A 104 -0.71 1.58 5.15
CA THR A 104 -0.28 2.66 4.25
C THR A 104 0.19 3.81 5.12
N GLU A 105 1.44 4.23 4.97
CA GLU A 105 1.90 5.47 5.57
C GLU A 105 1.36 6.64 4.73
N ALA A 106 0.95 7.71 5.40
CA ALA A 106 0.71 9.00 4.78
C ALA A 106 1.46 10.04 5.60
N ASP A 107 2.00 11.05 4.94
CA ASP A 107 2.73 12.14 5.61
C ASP A 107 2.14 13.48 5.23
N PHE A 108 2.23 14.42 6.16
CA PHE A 108 1.90 15.81 5.90
C PHE A 108 3.08 16.46 5.17
N GLY A 109 2.87 16.90 3.93
CA GLY A 109 3.77 17.82 3.23
C GLY A 109 3.20 19.24 3.25
N GLU A 110 4.03 20.27 3.03
CA GLU A 110 3.55 21.65 3.03
C GLU A 110 2.48 21.89 1.95
N GLY A 111 1.32 22.38 2.38
CA GLY A 111 0.21 22.82 1.55
C GLY A 111 -1.03 21.92 1.61
N TYR A 112 -2.07 22.32 0.90
CA TYR A 112 -3.21 21.48 0.58
C TYR A 112 -3.40 21.57 -0.93
N TRP A 113 -3.50 20.42 -1.60
CA TRP A 113 -3.91 20.39 -3.00
C TRP A 113 -5.40 20.71 -3.03
N ILE A 114 -5.73 21.98 -3.28
CA ILE A 114 -7.11 22.47 -3.49
C ILE A 114 -7.83 21.68 -4.61
N ASP A 115 -7.10 20.93 -5.43
CA ASP A 115 -7.58 20.10 -6.53
C ASP A 115 -7.81 18.62 -6.18
N HIS A 116 -7.63 18.17 -4.93
CA HIS A 116 -7.94 16.78 -4.58
C HIS A 116 -9.44 16.45 -4.69
N TRP A 117 -10.31 17.41 -4.37
CA TRP A 117 -11.75 17.25 -4.57
C TRP A 117 -12.10 17.11 -6.05
N THR A 118 -11.53 17.96 -6.91
CA THR A 118 -11.75 17.87 -8.36
C THR A 118 -11.16 16.59 -8.93
N TYR A 119 -10.04 16.11 -8.40
CA TYR A 119 -9.49 14.81 -8.79
C TYR A 119 -10.39 13.63 -8.38
N LEU A 120 -10.90 13.60 -7.15
CA LEU A 120 -11.83 12.56 -6.71
C LEU A 120 -13.12 12.60 -7.55
N LEU A 121 -13.62 13.80 -7.84
CA LEU A 121 -14.77 14.01 -8.72
C LEU A 121 -14.50 13.50 -10.14
N ASP A 122 -13.33 13.79 -10.72
CA ASP A 122 -12.91 13.29 -12.04
C ASP A 122 -12.91 11.75 -12.06
N LEU A 123 -12.41 11.10 -11.00
CA LEU A 123 -12.39 9.63 -10.89
C LEU A 123 -13.79 9.05 -10.79
N ILE A 124 -14.67 9.65 -9.97
CA ILE A 124 -16.07 9.24 -9.83
C ILE A 124 -16.79 9.39 -11.17
N GLN A 125 -16.66 10.53 -11.83
CA GLN A 125 -17.29 10.79 -13.13
C GLN A 125 -16.81 9.81 -14.19
N THR A 126 -15.50 9.56 -14.26
CA THR A 126 -14.93 8.59 -15.20
C THR A 126 -15.40 7.17 -14.93
N TYR A 127 -15.49 6.77 -13.66
CA TYR A 127 -15.98 5.44 -13.27
C TYR A 127 -17.46 5.27 -13.60
N LEU A 128 -18.30 6.24 -13.27
CA LEU A 128 -19.74 6.18 -13.51
C LEU A 128 -20.13 6.35 -14.99
N ALA A 129 -19.27 6.99 -15.80
CA ALA A 129 -19.43 6.98 -17.25
C ALA A 129 -19.30 5.56 -17.84
N LEU A 130 -18.55 4.67 -17.18
CA LEU A 130 -18.39 3.26 -17.57
C LEU A 130 -19.33 2.30 -16.83
N TYR A 131 -19.66 2.60 -15.56
CA TYR A 131 -20.46 1.77 -14.66
C TYR A 131 -21.56 2.59 -13.97
N PRO A 132 -22.54 3.12 -14.73
CA PRO A 132 -23.59 3.99 -14.17
C PRO A 132 -24.42 3.30 -13.08
N GLU A 133 -24.61 1.99 -13.17
CA GLU A 133 -25.33 1.17 -12.20
C GLU A 133 -24.66 1.14 -10.81
N ALA A 134 -23.36 1.45 -10.74
CA ALA A 134 -22.60 1.41 -9.49
C ALA A 134 -22.78 2.68 -8.63
N LEU A 135 -23.52 3.69 -9.09
CA LEU A 135 -23.71 4.98 -8.39
C LEU A 135 -24.17 4.81 -6.94
N THR A 136 -25.27 4.09 -6.74
CA THR A 136 -25.86 3.87 -5.41
C THR A 136 -24.91 3.09 -4.51
N GLN A 137 -24.21 2.10 -5.07
CA GLN A 137 -23.23 1.34 -4.31
C GLN A 137 -22.05 2.22 -3.88
N LEU A 138 -21.51 3.00 -4.80
CA LEU A 138 -20.32 3.81 -4.61
C LEU A 138 -20.53 4.95 -3.60
N LEU A 139 -21.69 5.63 -3.65
CA LEU A 139 -21.94 6.85 -2.88
C LEU A 139 -22.82 6.67 -1.65
N SER A 140 -23.58 5.57 -1.54
CA SER A 140 -24.65 5.50 -0.52
C SER A 140 -24.70 4.21 0.28
N THR A 141 -24.39 3.05 -0.32
CA THR A 141 -24.56 1.76 0.38
C THR A 141 -23.26 1.11 0.82
N ASP A 142 -22.10 1.49 0.25
CA ASP A 142 -20.81 1.04 0.76
C ASP A 142 -20.47 1.77 2.06
N GLN A 143 -20.68 1.10 3.19
CA GLN A 143 -20.40 1.62 4.52
C GLN A 143 -18.95 1.39 4.99
N THR A 144 -18.07 0.91 4.10
CA THR A 144 -16.68 0.60 4.46
C THR A 144 -15.70 1.72 4.10
N TYR A 145 -16.22 2.89 3.70
CA TYR A 145 -15.43 4.12 3.65
C TYR A 145 -15.06 4.56 5.06
N THR A 146 -13.84 5.07 5.20
CA THR A 146 -13.31 5.64 6.43
C THR A 146 -12.89 7.08 6.17
N PHE A 147 -12.37 7.75 7.19
CA PHE A 147 -11.67 9.02 7.04
C PHE A 147 -10.27 8.88 7.61
N TYR A 148 -9.36 9.74 7.16
CA TYR A 148 -8.03 9.84 7.72
C TYR A 148 -8.05 10.74 8.95
N ASP A 149 -7.36 10.34 9.99
CA ASP A 149 -7.17 11.10 11.23
C ASP A 149 -5.66 11.29 11.43
N SER A 150 -5.21 12.54 11.43
CA SER A 150 -3.79 12.87 11.62
C SER A 150 -3.36 12.94 13.09
N GLY A 151 -4.30 12.79 14.04
CA GLY A 151 -4.05 12.95 15.48
C GLY A 151 -4.11 14.40 15.95
#